data_AF-A0A0N0LJF0-F1
#
_entry.id   AF-A0A0N0LJF0-F1
#
_cell.length_a   1.000
_cell.length_b   1.000
_cell.length_c   1.000
_cell.angle_alpha   90.00
_cell.angle_beta   90.00
_cell.angle_gamma   90.00
#
_symmetry.space_group_name_H-M   'P 1'
#
loop_
_entity.id
_entity.type
_entity.pdbx_description
1 polymer ?
#
loop_
_entity_poly.entity_id
_entity_poly.type
_entity_poly.pdbx_seq_one_letter_code
_entity_poly.pdbx_strand_id
1 'polypeptide(L)'
;MMKNLIISTIVMMPAFYIAQVGINTASPTATLDVISKNTTGNSTNVDGFIAPRVDRQRAQSMTNVPTSTIIYVNNIATGTQTGTAININSPSFYYFDGSVWQKLVTPAAATQIFSVATKNATQTIPGGGGSDITWQTITGSNANAITLSSGNIILPANKIFLLQGYVSWLKSSGVPDANAWIKYNFVDTSNTAVGSVNMAGFQEASTEQYKDGGVNPSTAIINTGTSPLTIKLRTLGTGAGGSFDLSAGSGNNGTCYILIQEL
;
A
#
# COMPACT_ATOMS: atom_id res chain seq x y z
N MET A 1 17.17 -51.52 58.81
CA MET A 1 17.66 -50.44 57.92
C MET A 1 17.10 -50.49 56.49
N MET A 2 16.69 -51.64 55.93
CA MET A 2 16.17 -51.73 54.54
C MET A 2 14.81 -51.04 54.28
N LYS A 3 13.93 -50.92 55.29
CA LYS A 3 12.61 -50.27 55.12
C LYS A 3 12.70 -48.77 54.84
N ASN A 4 13.71 -48.09 55.39
CA ASN A 4 13.90 -46.64 55.20
C ASN A 4 14.51 -46.33 53.82
N LEU A 5 15.25 -47.28 53.23
CA LEU A 5 15.81 -47.15 51.88
C LEU A 5 14.72 -47.21 50.80
N ILE A 6 13.74 -48.11 50.94
CA ILE A 6 12.62 -48.24 49.99
C ILE A 6 11.77 -46.97 49.95
N ILE A 7 11.51 -46.35 51.10
CA ILE A 7 10.75 -45.10 51.18
C ILE A 7 11.51 -43.94 50.52
N SER A 8 12.84 -43.85 50.73
CA SER A 8 13.67 -42.84 50.08
C SER A 8 13.68 -42.95 48.55
N THR A 9 13.66 -44.18 48.02
CA THR A 9 13.66 -44.41 46.56
C THR A 9 12.32 -44.03 45.92
N ILE A 10 11.19 -44.32 46.58
CA ILE A 10 9.85 -43.97 46.08
C ILE A 10 9.64 -42.45 46.08
N VAL A 11 10.14 -41.75 47.09
CA VAL A 11 10.02 -40.27 47.19
C VAL A 11 10.90 -39.55 46.16
N MET A 12 12.00 -40.15 45.71
CA MET A 12 12.90 -39.59 44.70
C MET A 12 12.50 -39.90 43.24
N MET A 13 11.59 -40.84 43.00
CA MET A 13 11.14 -41.21 41.64
C MET A 13 10.51 -40.06 40.81
N PRO A 14 9.73 -39.12 41.38
CA PRO A 14 9.15 -38.02 40.61
C PRO A 14 10.18 -37.06 40.01
N ALA A 15 11.40 -37.02 40.53
CA ALA A 15 12.45 -36.10 40.10
C ALA A 15 13.02 -36.41 38.70
N PHE A 16 12.69 -37.57 38.13
CA PHE A 16 13.18 -38.02 36.82
C PHE A 16 12.14 -37.91 35.69
N TYR A 17 10.93 -37.45 35.97
CA TYR A 17 9.90 -37.30 34.93
C TYR A 17 9.89 -35.89 34.34
N ILE A 18 10.07 -35.80 33.03
CA ILE A 18 9.91 -34.55 32.27
C ILE A 18 8.40 -34.28 32.13
N ALA A 19 7.91 -33.20 32.73
CA ALA A 19 6.48 -32.84 32.77
C ALA A 19 5.96 -32.18 31.48
N GLN A 20 6.61 -32.40 30.33
CA GLN A 20 6.12 -31.85 29.05
C GLN A 20 4.78 -32.50 28.70
N VAL A 21 3.75 -31.68 28.52
CA VAL A 21 2.39 -32.14 28.21
C VAL A 21 2.13 -31.92 26.73
N GLY A 22 2.12 -33.01 25.96
CA GLY A 22 1.56 -33.04 24.62
C GLY A 22 0.06 -33.32 24.67
N ILE A 23 -0.75 -32.62 23.88
CA ILE A 23 -2.15 -33.00 23.62
C ILE A 23 -2.18 -33.73 22.28
N ASN A 24 -2.67 -34.97 22.31
CA ASN A 24 -2.65 -35.92 21.20
C ASN A 24 -1.25 -36.36 20.72
N THR A 25 -0.15 -36.00 21.39
CA THR A 25 1.21 -36.47 21.07
C THR A 25 1.93 -37.03 22.30
N ALA A 26 2.60 -38.16 22.14
CA ALA A 26 3.46 -38.76 23.18
C ALA A 26 4.89 -38.19 23.19
N SER A 27 5.26 -37.45 22.13
CA SER A 27 6.59 -36.88 21.94
C SER A 27 6.46 -35.39 21.57
N PRO A 28 6.11 -34.53 22.55
CA PRO A 28 5.94 -33.10 22.27
C PRO A 28 7.26 -32.44 21.88
N THR A 29 7.20 -31.54 20.90
CA THR A 29 8.36 -30.78 20.40
C THR A 29 8.57 -29.45 21.12
N ALA A 30 7.61 -29.03 21.94
CA ALA A 30 7.64 -27.84 22.77
C ALA A 30 7.04 -28.14 24.16
N THR A 31 7.14 -27.20 25.10
CA THR A 31 6.59 -27.36 26.46
C THR A 31 5.08 -27.67 26.46
N LEU A 32 4.34 -27.12 25.49
CA LEU A 32 2.98 -27.51 25.13
C LEU A 32 2.95 -27.73 23.62
N ASP A 33 2.66 -28.96 23.19
CA ASP A 33 2.52 -29.32 21.78
C ASP A 33 1.12 -29.93 21.57
N VAL A 34 0.32 -29.32 20.71
CA VAL A 34 -1.06 -29.72 20.43
C VAL A 34 -1.14 -30.16 18.98
N ILE A 35 -1.23 -31.46 18.75
CA ILE A 35 -1.35 -32.00 17.40
C ILE A 35 -2.81 -32.33 17.03
N SER A 36 -3.14 -32.15 15.75
CA SER A 36 -4.46 -32.52 15.21
C SER A 36 -4.74 -33.99 15.41
N LYS A 37 -5.98 -34.33 15.77
CA LYS A 37 -6.43 -35.71 15.85
C LYS A 37 -6.45 -36.37 14.47
N ASN A 38 -6.78 -35.60 13.43
CA ASN A 38 -6.69 -36.03 12.04
C ASN A 38 -5.76 -35.08 11.28
N THR A 39 -4.52 -35.50 11.03
CA THR A 39 -3.52 -34.65 10.38
C THR A 39 -3.69 -34.56 8.85
N THR A 40 -4.53 -35.41 8.26
CA THR A 40 -4.81 -35.47 6.81
C THR A 40 -6.24 -35.96 6.52
N GLY A 41 -6.74 -35.71 5.30
CA GLY A 41 -7.98 -36.30 4.79
C GLY A 41 -9.25 -35.44 4.95
N ASN A 42 -10.42 -36.10 4.87
CA ASN A 42 -11.73 -35.47 4.68
C ASN A 42 -12.59 -35.48 5.95
N SER A 43 -11.96 -35.65 7.12
CA SER A 43 -12.67 -35.72 8.40
C SER A 43 -13.38 -34.39 8.69
N THR A 44 -14.58 -34.47 9.27
CA THR A 44 -15.35 -33.29 9.71
C THR A 44 -15.07 -32.91 11.17
N ASN A 45 -14.18 -33.64 11.85
CA ASN A 45 -13.80 -33.31 13.22
C ASN A 45 -13.03 -31.98 13.26
N VAL A 46 -13.31 -31.16 14.26
CA VAL A 46 -12.65 -29.86 14.46
C VAL A 46 -11.42 -30.05 15.35
N ASP A 47 -10.25 -29.79 14.78
CA ASP A 47 -8.99 -29.64 15.52
C ASP A 47 -8.71 -28.14 15.74
N GLY A 48 -8.27 -27.76 16.93
CA GLY A 48 -7.90 -26.37 17.20
C GLY A 48 -7.74 -26.03 18.67
N PHE A 49 -7.21 -24.84 18.93
CA PHE A 49 -7.12 -24.25 20.27
C PHE A 49 -8.10 -23.08 20.38
N ILE A 50 -9.06 -23.18 21.31
CA ILE A 50 -10.00 -22.09 21.58
C ILE A 50 -9.39 -21.22 22.69
N ALA A 51 -8.87 -20.05 22.32
CA ALA A 51 -8.41 -19.04 23.28
C ALA A 51 -9.58 -18.53 24.15
N PRO A 52 -9.31 -18.05 25.38
CA PRO A 52 -10.32 -17.43 26.23
C PRO A 52 -11.04 -16.29 25.51
N ARG A 53 -12.37 -16.30 25.58
CA ARG A 53 -13.22 -15.27 24.98
C ARG A 53 -13.66 -14.26 26.03
N VAL A 54 -13.45 -12.98 25.76
CA VAL A 54 -13.79 -11.89 26.67
C VAL A 54 -14.36 -10.71 25.90
N ASP A 55 -15.14 -9.86 26.57
CA ASP A 55 -15.49 -8.55 25.99
C ASP A 55 -14.37 -7.53 26.25
N ARG A 56 -14.46 -6.37 25.59
CA ARG A 56 -13.46 -5.30 25.74
C ARG A 56 -13.35 -4.84 27.20
N GLN A 57 -14.45 -4.68 27.92
CA GLN A 57 -14.41 -4.26 29.31
C GLN A 57 -13.67 -5.27 30.21
N ARG A 58 -13.88 -6.58 30.00
CA ARG A 58 -13.18 -7.62 30.74
C ARG A 58 -11.69 -7.58 30.44
N ALA A 59 -11.28 -7.46 29.18
CA ALA A 59 -9.88 -7.31 28.80
C ALA A 59 -9.25 -6.06 29.43
N GLN A 60 -9.96 -4.93 29.43
CA GLN A 60 -9.55 -3.66 30.04
C GLN A 60 -9.36 -3.78 31.56
N SER A 61 -10.19 -4.59 32.22
CA SER A 61 -10.19 -4.74 33.68
C SER A 61 -9.19 -5.80 34.19
N MET A 62 -8.48 -6.51 33.30
CA MET A 62 -7.47 -7.49 33.74
C MET A 62 -6.24 -6.76 34.28
N THR A 63 -5.74 -7.21 35.42
CA THR A 63 -4.51 -6.72 36.05
C THR A 63 -3.45 -7.81 36.08
N ASN A 64 -2.18 -7.43 36.11
CA ASN A 64 -1.03 -8.34 36.14
C ASN A 64 -1.05 -9.40 35.01
N VAL A 65 -1.49 -9.00 33.82
CA VAL A 65 -1.54 -9.89 32.65
C VAL A 65 -0.11 -10.23 32.23
N PRO A 66 0.27 -11.51 32.15
CA PRO A 66 1.57 -11.89 31.61
C PRO A 66 1.70 -11.49 30.14
N THR A 67 2.87 -10.98 29.74
CA THR A 67 3.21 -10.77 28.33
C THR A 67 3.02 -12.07 27.54
N SER A 68 2.58 -11.94 26.29
CA SER A 68 2.24 -13.04 25.38
C SER A 68 0.95 -13.79 25.72
N THR A 69 0.13 -13.31 26.67
CA THR A 69 -1.23 -13.83 26.89
C THR A 69 -2.09 -13.57 25.65
N ILE A 70 -2.76 -14.60 25.12
CA ILE A 70 -3.65 -14.48 23.95
C ILE A 70 -5.11 -14.61 24.38
N ILE A 71 -5.96 -13.73 23.86
CA ILE A 71 -7.41 -13.74 24.04
C ILE A 71 -8.12 -13.52 22.71
N TYR A 72 -9.37 -13.94 22.62
CA TYR A 72 -10.29 -13.49 21.58
C TYR A 72 -11.29 -12.49 22.20
N VAL A 73 -11.29 -11.25 21.70
CA VAL A 73 -12.30 -10.27 22.09
C VAL A 73 -13.52 -10.49 21.20
N ASN A 74 -14.64 -10.90 21.78
CA ASN A 74 -15.86 -11.22 21.03
C ASN A 74 -16.89 -10.08 20.98
N ASN A 75 -16.76 -9.08 21.84
CA ASN A 75 -17.67 -7.94 21.92
C ASN A 75 -16.93 -6.66 22.33
N ILE A 76 -17.21 -5.55 21.66
CA ILE A 76 -16.63 -4.23 21.92
C ILE A 76 -17.67 -3.19 22.35
N ALA A 77 -18.91 -3.59 22.60
CA ALA A 77 -19.98 -2.69 23.04
C ALA A 77 -19.74 -2.14 24.47
N THR A 78 -18.98 -2.87 25.30
CA THR A 78 -18.66 -2.53 26.68
C THR A 78 -17.23 -1.98 26.82
N GLY A 79 -16.95 -1.23 27.89
CA GLY A 79 -15.65 -0.59 28.12
C GLY A 79 -15.33 0.52 27.13
N THR A 80 -14.12 1.05 27.16
CA THR A 80 -13.66 2.10 26.23
C THR A 80 -12.29 1.78 25.65
N GLN A 81 -11.96 2.36 24.49
CA GLN A 81 -10.60 2.30 23.95
C GLN A 81 -9.68 3.24 24.74
N THR A 82 -9.36 2.86 25.97
CA THR A 82 -8.44 3.60 26.85
C THR A 82 -7.63 2.62 27.69
N GLY A 83 -6.49 3.09 28.21
CA GLY A 83 -5.58 2.28 29.01
C GLY A 83 -5.10 1.03 28.26
N THR A 84 -5.15 -0.13 28.92
CA THR A 84 -4.70 -1.41 28.37
C THR A 84 -5.50 -1.85 27.13
N ALA A 85 -6.73 -1.35 26.96
CA ALA A 85 -7.64 -1.72 25.88
C ALA A 85 -7.66 -0.72 24.70
N ILE A 86 -6.72 0.23 24.64
CA ILE A 86 -6.68 1.29 23.63
C ILE A 86 -6.78 0.77 22.18
N ASN A 87 -6.19 -0.39 21.89
CA ASN A 87 -6.15 -0.98 20.55
C ASN A 87 -7.31 -1.95 20.26
N ILE A 88 -8.24 -2.17 21.20
CA ILE A 88 -9.39 -3.06 21.02
C ILE A 88 -10.54 -2.32 20.34
N ASN A 89 -10.44 -2.19 19.01
CA ASN A 89 -11.41 -1.46 18.17
C ASN A 89 -12.37 -2.35 17.37
N SER A 90 -12.19 -3.68 17.41
CA SER A 90 -13.12 -4.63 16.80
C SER A 90 -13.05 -6.00 17.49
N PRO A 91 -14.06 -6.86 17.35
CA PRO A 91 -13.93 -8.27 17.69
C PRO A 91 -12.79 -8.91 16.89
N SER A 92 -11.83 -9.54 17.57
CA SER A 92 -10.62 -10.14 16.95
C SER A 92 -9.78 -10.89 18.00
N PHE A 93 -8.66 -11.48 17.56
CA PHE A 93 -7.62 -11.98 18.45
C PHE A 93 -6.70 -10.84 18.92
N TYR A 94 -6.28 -10.92 20.17
CA TYR A 94 -5.35 -9.97 20.78
C TYR A 94 -4.32 -10.73 21.62
N TYR A 95 -3.09 -10.20 21.68
CA TYR A 95 -2.07 -10.63 22.64
C TYR A 95 -1.66 -9.46 23.54
N PHE A 96 -1.27 -9.75 24.78
CA PHE A 96 -0.77 -8.72 25.69
C PHE A 96 0.74 -8.50 25.46
N ASP A 97 1.16 -7.27 25.18
CA ASP A 97 2.57 -6.94 24.94
C ASP A 97 3.35 -6.57 26.22
N GLY A 98 2.68 -6.56 27.37
CA GLY A 98 3.22 -6.08 28.66
C GLY A 98 2.67 -4.72 29.08
N SER A 99 2.05 -3.98 28.16
CA SER A 99 1.42 -2.66 28.42
C SER A 99 -0.03 -2.61 27.96
N VAL A 100 -0.31 -3.03 26.73
CA VAL A 100 -1.64 -2.97 26.10
C VAL A 100 -1.97 -4.26 25.35
N TRP A 101 -3.25 -4.46 25.06
CA TRP A 101 -3.74 -5.53 24.21
C TRP A 101 -3.49 -5.19 22.74
N GLN A 102 -2.51 -5.83 22.11
CA GLN A 102 -2.21 -5.67 20.70
C GLN A 102 -3.08 -6.60 19.86
N LYS A 103 -3.68 -6.07 18.80
CA LYS A 103 -4.46 -6.89 17.88
C LYS A 103 -3.53 -7.84 17.13
N LEU A 104 -3.86 -9.12 17.12
CA LEU A 104 -3.18 -10.13 16.31
C LEU A 104 -3.68 -10.03 14.87
N VAL A 105 -3.18 -9.02 14.16
CA VAL A 105 -3.38 -8.87 12.71
C VAL A 105 -2.17 -9.44 11.97
N THR A 106 -2.41 -10.24 10.95
CA THR A 106 -1.52 -10.22 9.79
C THR A 106 -1.69 -8.83 9.17
N PRO A 107 -0.61 -8.03 9.03
CA PRO A 107 -0.71 -6.83 8.21
C PRO A 107 -1.31 -7.26 6.87
N ALA A 108 -2.39 -6.61 6.43
CA ALA A 108 -2.75 -6.71 5.03
C ALA A 108 -1.47 -6.34 4.27
N ALA A 109 -1.02 -7.19 3.33
CA ALA A 109 0.05 -6.80 2.43
C ALA A 109 -0.33 -5.41 1.91
N ALA A 110 0.47 -4.38 2.19
CA ALA A 110 0.18 -3.04 1.71
C ALA A 110 0.13 -3.16 0.18
N THR A 111 -1.07 -3.18 -0.39
CA THR A 111 -1.21 -3.33 -1.81
C THR A 111 -0.75 -2.01 -2.41
N GLN A 112 0.41 -2.03 -3.05
CA GLN A 112 0.98 -0.86 -3.72
C GLN A 112 -0.04 -0.28 -4.70
N ILE A 113 0.02 1.04 -4.87
CA ILE A 113 -0.76 1.73 -5.89
C ILE A 113 -0.11 1.51 -7.24
N PHE A 114 -0.90 1.07 -8.22
CA PHE A 114 -0.52 1.07 -9.63
C PHE A 114 -1.67 1.64 -10.44
N SER A 115 -1.54 2.89 -10.87
CA SER A 115 -2.61 3.61 -11.54
C SER A 115 -2.12 4.37 -12.76
N VAL A 116 -3.07 4.69 -13.64
CA VAL A 116 -2.83 5.47 -14.84
C VAL A 116 -3.78 6.66 -14.84
N ALA A 117 -3.25 7.87 -14.93
CA ALA A 117 -4.04 9.07 -15.17
C ALA A 117 -4.12 9.35 -16.68
N THR A 118 -5.32 9.53 -17.21
CA THR A 118 -5.57 9.72 -18.65
C THR A 118 -6.46 10.92 -18.91
N LYS A 119 -6.51 11.30 -20.20
CA LYS A 119 -7.42 12.33 -20.70
C LYS A 119 -8.70 11.71 -21.26
N ASN A 120 -9.82 12.43 -21.16
CA ASN A 120 -11.08 12.03 -21.79
C ASN A 120 -11.44 12.86 -23.05
N ALA A 121 -10.73 13.98 -23.26
CA ALA A 121 -10.93 14.88 -24.38
C ALA A 121 -9.61 15.55 -24.78
N THR A 122 -9.52 15.97 -26.03
CA THR A 122 -8.38 16.70 -26.57
C THR A 122 -8.15 17.98 -25.77
N GLN A 123 -6.89 18.29 -25.48
CA GLN A 123 -6.51 19.54 -24.81
C GLN A 123 -5.58 20.36 -25.71
N THR A 124 -5.99 21.57 -26.07
CA THR A 124 -5.13 22.51 -26.79
C THR A 124 -4.13 23.16 -25.83
N ILE A 125 -2.85 23.08 -26.19
CA ILE A 125 -1.73 23.71 -25.50
C ILE A 125 -1.20 24.86 -26.35
N PRO A 126 -1.21 26.10 -25.84
CA PRO A 126 -0.57 27.23 -26.49
C PRO A 126 0.94 27.04 -26.67
N GLY A 127 1.47 27.69 -27.70
CA GLY A 127 2.90 27.79 -27.99
C GLY A 127 3.67 28.48 -26.86
N GLY A 128 4.97 28.21 -26.78
CA GLY A 128 5.81 28.58 -25.65
C GLY A 128 5.76 27.58 -24.48
N GLY A 129 6.19 28.03 -23.30
CA GLY A 129 6.22 27.24 -22.07
C GLY A 129 5.20 27.72 -21.03
N GLY A 130 4.92 26.89 -20.04
CA GLY A 130 4.11 27.26 -18.88
C GLY A 130 2.62 26.90 -18.98
N SER A 131 2.23 25.96 -19.83
CA SER A 131 0.87 25.46 -19.89
C SER A 131 0.72 24.17 -19.09
N ASP A 132 -0.32 24.06 -18.27
CA ASP A 132 -0.60 22.85 -17.49
C ASP A 132 -1.34 21.81 -18.33
N ILE A 133 -0.89 20.57 -18.26
CA ILE A 133 -1.51 19.42 -18.92
C ILE A 133 -2.46 18.78 -17.89
N THR A 134 -3.76 18.79 -18.17
CA THR A 134 -4.81 18.40 -17.21
C THR A 134 -5.30 16.97 -17.45
N TRP A 135 -5.61 16.26 -16.36
CA TRP A 135 -6.04 14.85 -16.39
C TRP A 135 -7.47 14.71 -15.88
N GLN A 136 -8.24 13.78 -16.44
CA GLN A 136 -9.67 13.67 -16.15
C GLN A 136 -10.06 12.33 -15.55
N THR A 137 -9.30 11.27 -15.83
CA THR A 137 -9.63 9.92 -15.37
C THR A 137 -8.42 9.29 -14.69
N ILE A 138 -8.67 8.53 -13.62
CA ILE A 138 -7.67 7.66 -13.01
C ILE A 138 -8.23 6.25 -12.85
N THR A 139 -7.48 5.26 -13.29
CA THR A 139 -7.85 3.83 -13.21
C THR A 139 -6.66 2.99 -12.77
N GLY A 140 -6.91 1.76 -12.31
CA GLY A 140 -5.87 0.82 -11.92
C GLY A 140 -6.07 0.24 -10.52
N SER A 141 -5.04 -0.46 -10.03
CA SER A 141 -5.03 -1.10 -8.72
C SER A 141 -4.84 -0.06 -7.62
N ASN A 142 -5.76 -0.03 -6.66
CA ASN A 142 -5.78 0.95 -5.55
C ASN A 142 -5.76 2.42 -6.03
N ALA A 143 -6.25 2.66 -7.24
CA ALA A 143 -6.29 4.01 -7.84
C ALA A 143 -7.13 4.99 -7.02
N ASN A 144 -8.08 4.50 -6.21
CA ASN A 144 -8.90 5.30 -5.29
C ASN A 144 -8.08 6.05 -4.22
N ALA A 145 -6.82 5.68 -4.00
CA ALA A 145 -5.91 6.40 -3.12
C ALA A 145 -5.29 7.65 -3.78
N ILE A 146 -5.32 7.76 -5.12
CA ILE A 146 -4.88 8.94 -5.86
C ILE A 146 -6.11 9.79 -6.21
N THR A 147 -6.06 11.09 -5.92
CA THR A 147 -7.17 12.00 -6.23
C THR A 147 -6.82 12.88 -7.42
N LEU A 148 -7.79 13.10 -8.32
CA LEU A 148 -7.70 14.14 -9.35
C LEU A 148 -8.54 15.35 -8.92
N SER A 149 -7.95 16.55 -8.95
CA SER A 149 -8.65 17.79 -8.63
C SER A 149 -8.24 18.89 -9.59
N SER A 150 -9.21 19.47 -10.30
CA SER A 150 -8.99 20.50 -11.33
C SER A 150 -7.92 20.12 -12.36
N GLY A 151 -7.79 18.83 -12.70
CA GLY A 151 -6.79 18.33 -13.63
C GLY A 151 -5.42 18.02 -13.04
N ASN A 152 -5.19 18.32 -11.75
CA ASN A 152 -3.95 18.01 -11.03
C ASN A 152 -4.04 16.64 -10.32
N ILE A 153 -2.90 16.01 -10.08
CA ILE A 153 -2.78 14.73 -9.38
C ILE A 153 -2.41 15.01 -7.93
N ILE A 154 -3.14 14.41 -6.99
CA ILE A 154 -2.85 14.48 -5.56
C ILE A 154 -2.39 13.11 -5.11
N LEU A 155 -1.10 13.03 -4.78
CA LEU A 155 -0.47 11.84 -4.22
C LEU A 155 -0.70 11.79 -2.70
N PRO A 156 -1.09 10.63 -2.13
CA PRO A 156 -1.25 10.47 -0.69
C PRO A 156 0.06 10.63 0.07
N ALA A 157 -0.02 11.05 1.33
CA ALA A 157 1.12 11.28 2.22
C ALA A 157 1.90 9.99 2.55
N ASN A 158 3.16 10.16 2.98
CA ASN A 158 4.05 9.12 3.52
C ASN A 158 4.29 7.93 2.58
N LYS A 159 4.45 8.18 1.28
CA LYS A 159 4.69 7.16 0.24
C LYS A 159 5.76 7.63 -0.74
N ILE A 160 6.34 6.69 -1.46
CA ILE A 160 7.27 6.99 -2.56
C ILE A 160 6.60 6.55 -3.85
N PHE A 161 6.67 7.39 -4.88
CA PHE A 161 6.10 7.09 -6.19
C PHE A 161 7.12 7.25 -7.31
N LEU A 162 7.09 6.34 -8.27
CA LEU A 162 7.62 6.52 -9.62
C LEU A 162 6.50 7.02 -10.53
N LEU A 163 6.73 8.16 -11.17
CA LEU A 163 5.82 8.72 -12.16
C LEU A 163 6.48 8.81 -13.51
N GLN A 164 5.74 8.43 -14.55
CA GLN A 164 6.16 8.57 -15.95
C GLN A 164 5.04 9.21 -16.77
N GLY A 165 5.27 10.43 -17.24
CA GLY A 165 4.32 11.19 -18.04
C GLY A 165 4.64 11.08 -19.53
N TYR A 166 3.65 10.67 -20.31
CA TYR A 166 3.67 10.57 -21.76
C TYR A 166 2.72 11.61 -22.35
N VAL A 167 3.23 12.40 -23.30
CA VAL A 167 2.48 13.45 -23.99
C VAL A 167 2.54 13.18 -25.48
N SER A 168 1.39 13.12 -26.14
CA SER A 168 1.23 12.96 -27.58
C SER A 168 0.21 13.98 -28.08
N TRP A 169 0.35 14.47 -29.31
CA TRP A 169 -0.59 15.41 -29.92
C TRP A 169 -1.07 14.93 -31.29
N LEU A 170 -2.29 15.33 -31.63
CA LEU A 170 -2.93 14.98 -32.90
C LEU A 170 -2.44 15.87 -34.05
N LYS A 171 -2.28 17.17 -33.78
CA LYS A 171 -1.82 18.17 -34.75
C LYS A 171 -1.20 19.38 -34.06
N SER A 172 -0.35 20.09 -34.79
CA SER A 172 0.08 21.45 -34.48
C SER A 172 -0.58 22.45 -35.44
N SER A 173 -0.93 23.63 -34.95
CA SER A 173 -1.48 24.74 -35.76
C SER A 173 -0.55 25.93 -35.68
N GLY A 174 -0.13 26.48 -36.83
CA GLY A 174 0.83 27.59 -36.87
C GLY A 174 2.27 27.21 -36.52
N VAL A 175 2.58 25.91 -36.38
CA VAL A 175 3.94 25.39 -36.18
C VAL A 175 4.26 24.38 -37.28
N PRO A 176 5.22 24.64 -38.18
CA PRO A 176 5.68 23.68 -39.17
C PRO A 176 6.21 22.40 -38.50
N ASP A 177 6.04 21.24 -39.15
CA ASP A 177 6.45 19.94 -38.60
C ASP A 177 7.94 19.91 -38.19
N ALA A 178 8.83 20.47 -38.99
CA ALA A 178 10.27 20.54 -38.67
C ALA A 178 10.61 21.31 -37.39
N ASN A 179 9.65 22.08 -36.85
CA ASN A 179 9.83 22.92 -35.68
C ASN A 179 8.89 22.51 -34.53
N ALA A 180 8.06 21.47 -34.70
CA ALA A 180 7.06 21.07 -33.73
C ALA A 180 7.64 20.13 -32.67
N TRP A 181 7.75 20.62 -31.44
CA TRP A 181 8.16 19.86 -30.26
C TRP A 181 7.44 20.35 -29.01
N ILE A 182 7.34 19.49 -27.99
CA ILE A 182 6.86 19.83 -26.65
C ILE A 182 7.84 19.24 -25.63
N LYS A 183 8.40 20.12 -24.80
CA LYS A 183 9.15 19.75 -23.59
C LYS A 183 8.27 19.96 -22.37
N TYR A 184 8.27 19.03 -21.44
CA TYR A 184 7.37 19.06 -20.28
C TYR A 184 7.98 18.40 -19.05
N ASN A 185 7.48 18.72 -17.86
CA ASN A 185 8.02 18.21 -16.60
C ASN A 185 6.96 18.12 -15.49
N PHE A 186 7.19 17.26 -14.52
CA PHE A 186 6.42 17.24 -13.27
C PHE A 186 6.81 18.42 -12.39
N VAL A 187 5.82 19.19 -11.98
CA VAL A 187 5.98 20.36 -11.10
C VAL A 187 4.94 20.36 -9.98
N ASP A 188 5.23 21.09 -8.91
CA ASP A 188 4.27 21.38 -7.84
C ASP A 188 3.29 22.50 -8.25
N THR A 189 2.45 22.91 -7.30
CA THR A 189 1.51 24.03 -7.46
C THR A 189 2.19 25.38 -7.66
N SER A 190 3.46 25.52 -7.28
CA SER A 190 4.30 26.70 -7.47
C SER A 190 5.09 26.65 -8.80
N ASN A 191 4.83 25.66 -9.66
CA ASN A 191 5.52 25.40 -10.92
C ASN A 191 7.01 25.05 -10.78
N THR A 192 7.42 24.56 -9.61
CA THR A 192 8.78 24.08 -9.37
C THR A 192 8.88 22.59 -9.64
N ALA A 193 9.95 22.15 -10.29
CA ALA A 193 10.17 20.73 -10.56
C ALA A 193 10.17 19.89 -9.26
N VAL A 194 9.48 18.75 -9.28
CA VAL A 194 9.33 17.87 -8.11
C VAL A 194 10.00 16.51 -8.31
N GLY A 195 10.50 15.96 -7.20
CA GLY A 195 11.10 14.63 -7.14
C GLY A 195 12.61 14.65 -6.87
N SER A 196 13.12 13.56 -6.30
CA SER A 196 14.57 13.32 -6.11
C SER A 196 15.28 12.95 -7.41
N VAL A 197 14.55 12.27 -8.30
CA VAL A 197 14.85 12.18 -9.73
C VAL A 197 13.82 13.03 -10.43
N ASN A 198 14.26 13.92 -11.32
CA ASN A 198 13.38 14.72 -12.15
C ASN A 198 14.01 14.87 -13.53
N MET A 199 13.37 14.27 -14.52
CA MET A 199 13.78 14.32 -15.92
C MET A 199 12.64 14.87 -16.75
N ALA A 200 12.90 15.95 -17.49
CA ALA A 200 11.93 16.51 -18.41
C ALA A 200 11.68 15.56 -19.59
N GLY A 201 10.42 15.39 -19.95
CA GLY A 201 9.99 14.68 -21.15
C GLY A 201 10.16 15.53 -22.40
N PHE A 202 10.35 14.87 -23.53
CA PHE A 202 10.44 15.50 -24.84
C PHE A 202 9.66 14.70 -25.88
N GLN A 203 8.93 15.41 -26.71
CA GLN A 203 8.19 14.87 -27.83
C GLN A 203 8.45 15.79 -29.04
N GLU A 204 8.75 15.20 -30.18
CA GLU A 204 8.94 15.89 -31.46
C GLU A 204 7.93 15.42 -32.49
N ALA A 205 7.81 16.17 -33.59
CA ALA A 205 6.99 15.78 -34.73
C ALA A 205 7.79 14.89 -35.70
N SER A 206 7.15 13.82 -36.15
CA SER A 206 7.54 13.09 -37.36
C SER A 206 6.89 13.70 -38.60
N THR A 207 7.29 13.27 -39.81
CA THR A 207 6.61 13.66 -41.07
C THR A 207 5.30 12.90 -41.32
N GLU A 208 4.85 12.08 -40.37
CA GLU A 208 3.68 11.22 -40.52
C GLU A 208 2.36 11.96 -40.25
N GLN A 209 1.25 11.39 -40.74
CA GLN A 209 -0.11 11.91 -40.55
C GLN A 209 -0.55 11.84 -39.07
N TYR A 210 0.03 10.91 -38.32
CA TYR A 210 -0.12 10.77 -36.88
C TYR A 210 1.30 10.78 -36.30
N LYS A 211 1.60 11.78 -35.47
CA LYS A 211 2.95 11.95 -34.94
C LYS A 211 3.26 10.79 -33.96
N ASP A 212 4.43 10.18 -34.09
CA ASP A 212 4.89 9.06 -33.25
C ASP A 212 5.02 9.47 -31.78
N GLY A 213 5.13 8.51 -30.87
CA GLY A 213 5.20 8.75 -29.42
C GLY A 213 6.57 9.27 -28.96
N GLY A 214 6.58 10.02 -27.86
CA GLY A 214 7.69 10.88 -27.49
C GLY A 214 9.00 10.15 -27.26
N VAL A 215 10.09 10.82 -27.63
CA VAL A 215 11.45 10.29 -27.58
C VAL A 215 11.86 9.90 -26.15
N ASN A 216 11.35 10.63 -25.14
CA ASN A 216 11.50 10.25 -23.74
C ASN A 216 10.34 10.78 -22.86
N PRO A 217 9.77 9.95 -21.97
CA PRO A 217 8.76 10.40 -21.02
C PRO A 217 9.38 11.27 -19.92
N SER A 218 8.58 12.19 -19.39
CA SER A 218 8.95 12.88 -18.15
C SER A 218 8.96 11.86 -17.02
N THR A 219 10.05 11.75 -16.26
CA THR A 219 10.18 10.76 -15.18
C THR A 219 10.50 11.44 -13.87
N ALA A 220 9.78 11.08 -12.80
CA ALA A 220 10.06 11.58 -11.47
C ALA A 220 9.94 10.49 -10.39
N ILE A 221 10.83 10.52 -9.40
CA ILE A 221 10.68 9.77 -8.15
C ILE A 221 10.31 10.76 -7.06
N ILE A 222 9.13 10.60 -6.47
CA ILE A 222 8.53 11.58 -5.55
C ILE A 222 8.34 10.91 -4.19
N ASN A 223 8.94 11.47 -3.15
CA ASN A 223 8.66 11.12 -1.77
C ASN A 223 7.61 12.09 -1.22
N THR A 224 6.40 11.59 -0.95
CA THR A 224 5.35 12.38 -0.32
C THR A 224 5.62 12.46 1.18
N GLY A 225 5.80 13.69 1.69
CA GLY A 225 6.00 13.93 3.11
C GLY A 225 4.75 13.61 3.93
N THR A 226 4.65 14.23 5.11
CA THR A 226 3.55 13.97 6.06
C THR A 226 2.18 14.46 5.58
N SER A 227 2.12 15.21 4.48
CA SER A 227 0.91 15.75 3.87
C SER A 227 0.78 15.29 2.41
N PRO A 228 -0.44 15.16 1.87
CA PRO A 228 -0.64 14.88 0.46
C PRO A 228 0.05 15.91 -0.42
N LEU A 229 0.61 15.47 -1.54
CA LEU A 229 1.34 16.33 -2.46
C LEU A 229 0.56 16.48 -3.76
N THR A 230 0.21 17.71 -4.10
CA THR A 230 -0.41 18.05 -5.38
C THR A 230 0.67 18.33 -6.40
N ILE A 231 0.61 17.62 -7.52
CA ILE A 231 1.54 17.75 -8.64
C ILE A 231 0.77 17.90 -9.96
N LYS A 232 1.48 18.38 -10.96
CA LYS A 232 0.96 18.51 -12.32
C LYS A 232 2.07 18.32 -13.35
N LEU A 233 1.68 17.97 -14.56
CA LEU A 233 2.59 17.94 -15.69
C LEU A 233 2.45 19.28 -16.43
N ARG A 234 3.54 20.00 -16.62
CA ARG A 234 3.54 21.35 -17.20
C ARG A 234 4.52 21.43 -18.36
N THR A 235 4.15 22.14 -19.42
CA THR A 235 5.07 22.40 -20.52
C THR A 235 6.18 23.35 -20.08
N LEU A 236 7.42 23.03 -20.43
CA LEU A 236 8.59 23.88 -20.25
C LEU A 236 8.85 24.74 -21.49
N GLY A 237 8.48 24.23 -22.66
CA GLY A 237 8.61 24.92 -23.92
C GLY A 237 7.98 24.11 -25.03
N THR A 238 7.62 24.79 -26.11
CA THR A 238 7.09 24.16 -27.31
C THR A 238 7.63 24.86 -28.56
N GLY A 239 7.49 24.20 -29.70
CA GLY A 239 7.89 24.73 -30.99
C GLY A 239 7.11 25.98 -31.39
N ALA A 240 7.79 27.13 -31.52
CA ALA A 240 7.28 28.42 -32.03
C ALA A 240 5.88 28.88 -31.50
N GLY A 241 5.36 29.99 -32.01
CA GLY A 241 4.17 30.69 -31.48
C GLY A 241 2.80 30.09 -31.82
N GLY A 242 2.71 28.80 -32.17
CA GLY A 242 1.46 28.14 -32.56
C GLY A 242 0.73 27.43 -31.41
N SER A 243 0.00 26.35 -31.68
CA SER A 243 -0.66 25.53 -30.66
C SER A 243 -0.62 24.03 -30.98
N PHE A 244 -0.79 23.20 -29.96
CA PHE A 244 -0.72 21.74 -30.04
C PHE A 244 -1.96 21.10 -29.43
N ASP A 245 -2.65 20.26 -30.18
CA ASP A 245 -3.85 19.57 -29.71
C ASP A 245 -3.48 18.20 -29.12
N LEU A 246 -3.30 18.14 -27.80
CA LEU A 246 -2.93 16.92 -27.09
C LEU A 246 -4.01 15.85 -27.23
N SER A 247 -3.59 14.63 -27.57
CA SER A 247 -4.49 13.52 -27.83
C SER A 247 -5.06 12.93 -26.53
N ALA A 248 -6.36 12.62 -26.56
CA ALA A 248 -7.02 11.79 -25.54
C ALA A 248 -7.00 10.28 -25.86
N GLY A 249 -6.42 9.87 -26.99
CA GLY A 249 -6.26 8.45 -27.33
C GLY A 249 -7.50 7.77 -27.90
N SER A 250 -7.97 8.21 -29.07
CA SER A 250 -9.02 7.50 -29.81
C SER A 250 -8.46 6.82 -31.07
N GLY A 251 -8.67 5.52 -31.23
CA GLY A 251 -8.23 4.75 -32.41
C GLY A 251 -6.72 4.49 -32.41
N ASN A 252 -6.08 4.59 -33.57
CA ASN A 252 -4.63 4.35 -33.75
C ASN A 252 -3.75 5.57 -33.38
N ASN A 253 -4.30 6.57 -32.68
CA ASN A 253 -3.57 7.76 -32.29
C ASN A 253 -2.84 7.54 -30.96
N GLY A 254 -1.63 8.10 -30.80
CA GLY A 254 -0.94 8.11 -29.52
C GLY A 254 -1.78 8.78 -28.42
N THR A 255 -1.60 8.36 -27.17
CA THR A 255 -2.41 8.79 -26.02
C THR A 255 -1.54 9.53 -25.01
N CYS A 256 -2.05 10.64 -24.45
CA CYS A 256 -1.43 11.24 -23.26
C CYS A 256 -1.84 10.46 -22.00
N TYR A 257 -0.87 10.07 -21.18
CA TYR A 257 -1.14 9.43 -19.89
C TYR A 257 0.02 9.64 -18.91
N ILE A 258 -0.25 9.42 -17.61
CA ILE A 258 0.78 9.29 -16.58
C ILE A 258 0.64 7.92 -15.93
N LEU A 259 1.73 7.15 -15.93
CA LEU A 259 1.88 5.98 -15.08
C LEU A 259 2.27 6.43 -13.67
N ILE A 260 1.59 5.90 -12.66
CA ILE A 260 1.82 6.18 -11.24
C ILE A 260 2.01 4.84 -10.54
N GLN A 261 3.21 4.60 -10.03
CA GLN A 261 3.55 3.39 -9.30
C GLN A 261 4.07 3.77 -7.91
N GLU A 262 3.47 3.21 -6.87
CA GLU A 262 4.05 3.24 -5.52
C GLU A 262 5.24 2.29 -5.45
N LEU A 263 6.36 2.79 -4.91
CA LEU A 263 7.60 2.03 -4.70
C LEU A 263 7.66 1.44 -3.29
#